data_AF-A0A537LTQ6-F1
#
_entry.id   AF-A0A537LTQ6-F1
#
_cell.length_a   1.000
_cell.length_b   1.000
_cell.length_c   1.000
_cell.angle_alpha   90.00
_cell.angle_beta   90.00
_cell.angle_gamma   90.00
#
_symmetry.space_group_name_H-M   'P 1'
#
loop_
_entity.id
_entity.type
_entity.pdbx_description
1 polymer ?
#
loop_
_entity_poly.entity_id
_entity_poly.type
_entity_poly.pdbx_seq_one_letter_code
_entity_poly.pdbx_strand_id
1 'polypeptide(L)'
;MLQRARCLRREMTPQERLLWGQLRDRRLKGAKFRKQMWLAGYIADFACPEAQLVVEADGSQHAENAAYDARREAAFTALGWRTLRFWNNEINENLDGVLTTIANALPSPSQPAAPAGPLPLPCRERGQKAEKTPLPLGEREGPAAKGPHRSTTSMGPKRWEGEGT
;
A
#
# COMPACT_ATOMS: atom_id res chain seq x y z
N MET A 1 14.60 17.73 2.68
CA MET A 1 13.39 17.04 3.19
C MET A 1 13.72 15.65 3.78
N LEU A 2 14.59 15.55 4.79
CA LEU A 2 14.96 14.27 5.44
C LEU A 2 14.74 14.28 6.97
N GLN A 3 14.03 15.27 7.50
CA GLN A 3 13.95 15.52 8.95
C GLN A 3 12.72 14.93 9.65
N ARG A 4 11.73 14.37 8.93
CA ARG A 4 10.53 13.77 9.53
C ARG A 4 10.59 12.25 9.71
N ALA A 5 11.60 11.57 9.14
CA ALA A 5 11.67 10.10 9.14
C ALA A 5 12.28 9.47 10.41
N ARG A 6 12.68 10.27 11.43
CA ARG A 6 13.41 9.76 12.60
C ARG A 6 12.59 9.63 13.90
N CYS A 7 11.37 10.15 13.99
CA CYS A 7 10.75 10.43 15.30
C CYS A 7 9.48 9.63 15.66
N LEU A 8 9.15 8.52 15.01
CA LEU A 8 8.02 7.67 15.43
C LEU A 8 8.37 6.17 15.42
N ARG A 9 9.57 5.83 15.91
CA ARG A 9 9.85 4.44 16.27
C ARG A 9 9.26 4.18 17.64
N ARG A 10 8.18 3.40 17.67
CA ARG A 10 7.58 2.95 18.93
C ARG A 10 8.55 1.98 19.62
N GLU A 11 8.47 1.89 20.94
CA GLU A 11 9.19 0.83 21.63
C GLU A 11 8.63 -0.53 21.17
N MET A 12 9.52 -1.49 20.90
CA MET A 12 9.09 -2.81 20.44
C MET A 12 8.39 -3.56 21.56
N THR A 13 7.28 -4.21 21.23
CA THR A 13 6.60 -5.12 22.17
C THR A 13 7.50 -6.30 22.54
N PRO A 14 7.26 -7.00 23.67
CA PRO A 14 8.00 -8.21 24.02
C PRO A 14 8.00 -9.25 22.89
N GLN A 15 6.86 -9.42 22.20
CA GLN A 15 6.69 -10.33 21.07
C GLN A 15 7.51 -9.91 19.86
N GLU A 16 7.47 -8.63 19.49
CA GLU A 16 8.34 -8.09 18.45
C GLU A 16 9.82 -8.26 18.79
N ARG A 17 10.22 -8.11 20.06
CA ARG A 17 11.61 -8.33 20.49
C ARG A 17 12.02 -9.79 20.32
N LEU A 18 11.16 -10.74 20.68
CA LEU A 18 11.40 -12.17 20.48
C LEU A 18 11.57 -12.48 19.00
N LEU A 19 10.63 -12.04 18.16
CA LEU A 19 10.68 -12.27 16.72
C LEU A 19 11.90 -11.59 16.08
N TRP A 20 12.20 -10.35 16.46
CA TRP A 20 13.36 -9.62 15.96
C TRP A 20 14.68 -10.32 16.28
N GLY A 21 14.79 -10.96 17.44
CA GLY A 21 15.97 -11.76 17.81
C GLY A 21 16.29 -12.88 16.81
N GLN A 22 15.26 -13.42 16.15
CA GLN A 22 15.35 -14.50 15.18
C GLN A 22 15.46 -14.00 13.73
N LEU A 23 14.89 -12.83 13.42
CA LEU A 23 14.93 -12.25 12.07
C LEU A 23 16.17 -11.41 11.77
N ARG A 24 16.80 -10.83 12.81
CA ARG A 24 17.98 -9.97 12.65
C ARG A 24 19.20 -10.74 12.13
N ASP A 25 20.20 -9.98 11.68
CA ASP A 25 21.53 -10.50 11.31
C ASP A 25 21.50 -11.65 10.29
N ARG A 26 20.48 -11.64 9.41
CA ARG A 26 20.29 -12.64 8.34
C ARG A 26 20.15 -14.09 8.85
N ARG A 27 19.73 -14.27 10.10
CA ARG A 27 19.62 -15.60 10.73
C ARG A 27 18.58 -16.49 10.04
N LEU A 28 17.52 -15.91 9.48
CA LEU A 28 16.49 -16.65 8.77
C LEU A 28 16.80 -16.75 7.27
N LYS A 29 17.27 -17.91 6.81
CA LYS A 29 17.60 -18.22 5.40
C LYS A 29 18.49 -17.16 4.69
N GLY A 30 19.31 -16.41 5.42
CA GLY A 30 20.16 -15.36 4.85
C GLY A 30 19.43 -14.04 4.51
N ALA A 31 18.12 -13.97 4.72
CA ALA A 31 17.28 -12.86 4.30
C ALA A 31 17.48 -11.61 5.18
N LYS A 32 17.50 -10.43 4.56
CA LYS A 32 17.66 -9.16 5.29
C LYS A 32 16.33 -8.61 5.74
N PHE A 33 16.05 -8.69 7.04
CA PHE A 33 14.93 -8.01 7.67
C PHE A 33 15.32 -6.63 8.21
N ARG A 34 14.38 -5.69 8.14
CA ARG A 34 14.43 -4.36 8.73
C ARG A 34 13.22 -4.19 9.63
N LYS A 35 13.41 -3.59 10.80
CA LYS A 35 12.32 -3.24 11.70
C LYS A 35 11.77 -1.84 11.43
N GLN A 36 10.47 -1.64 11.69
CA GLN A 36 9.76 -0.36 11.65
C GLN A 36 10.02 0.43 10.36
N MET A 37 9.81 -0.23 9.22
CA MET A 37 10.06 0.33 7.90
C MET A 37 8.86 1.13 7.41
N TRP A 38 9.10 2.38 7.02
CA TRP A 38 8.10 3.19 6.33
C TRP A 38 7.87 2.64 4.92
N LEU A 39 6.63 2.27 4.63
CA LEU A 39 6.21 1.72 3.34
C LEU A 39 4.79 2.24 3.02
N ALA A 40 4.59 2.78 1.81
CA ALA A 40 3.28 3.22 1.32
C ALA A 40 2.49 4.18 2.25
N GLY A 41 3.17 4.97 3.09
CA GLY A 41 2.52 5.86 4.07
C GLY A 41 2.19 5.20 5.41
N TYR A 42 2.57 3.94 5.59
CA TYR A 42 2.39 3.15 6.82
C TYR A 42 3.74 2.71 7.39
N ILE A 43 3.75 2.29 8.65
CA ILE A 43 4.92 1.69 9.30
C ILE A 43 4.67 0.19 9.42
N ALA A 44 5.53 -0.61 8.80
CA ALA A 44 5.55 -2.06 8.93
C ALA A 44 6.50 -2.48 10.06
N ASP A 45 6.07 -3.40 10.94
CA ASP A 45 6.89 -3.85 12.09
C ASP A 45 8.18 -4.50 11.64
N PHE A 46 8.10 -5.41 10.66
CA PHE A 46 9.24 -6.00 10.00
C PHE A 46 9.02 -6.05 8.49
N ALA A 47 10.08 -5.79 7.73
CA ALA A 47 10.07 -5.84 6.29
C ALA A 47 11.34 -6.50 5.76
N CYS A 48 11.21 -7.40 4.80
CA CYS A 48 12.29 -7.94 3.99
C CYS A 48 12.18 -7.37 2.57
N PRO A 49 12.96 -6.32 2.23
CA PRO A 49 12.94 -5.73 0.90
C PRO A 49 13.35 -6.69 -0.21
N GLU A 50 14.24 -7.63 0.09
CA GLU A 50 14.72 -8.64 -0.86
C GLU A 50 13.59 -9.60 -1.30
N ALA A 51 12.63 -9.89 -0.41
CA ALA A 51 11.51 -10.79 -0.65
C ALA A 51 10.15 -10.09 -0.86
N GLN A 52 10.16 -8.74 -0.83
CA GLN A 52 8.96 -7.90 -0.74
C GLN A 52 7.95 -8.44 0.28
N LEU A 53 8.43 -8.77 1.49
CA LEU A 53 7.64 -9.39 2.54
C LEU A 53 7.55 -8.47 3.76
N VAL A 54 6.34 -8.18 4.21
CA VAL A 54 6.02 -7.52 5.47
C VAL A 54 5.60 -8.58 6.49
N VAL A 55 6.11 -8.49 7.71
CA VAL A 55 5.71 -9.33 8.84
C VAL A 55 5.27 -8.43 9.99
N GLU A 56 4.10 -8.71 10.55
CA GLU A 56 3.50 -7.93 11.63
C GLU A 56 3.10 -8.80 12.82
N ALA A 57 3.28 -8.24 14.01
CA ALA A 57 2.88 -8.87 15.26
C ALA A 57 1.61 -8.17 15.76
N ASP A 58 0.50 -8.91 15.82
CA ASP A 58 -0.78 -8.38 16.26
C ASP A 58 -1.02 -8.67 17.74
N GLY A 59 -1.11 -7.61 18.53
CA GLY A 59 -1.26 -7.68 19.97
C GLY A 59 -2.62 -7.32 20.54
N SER A 60 -3.59 -6.91 19.73
CA SER A 60 -4.86 -6.42 20.25
C SER A 60 -5.96 -6.48 19.21
N GLN A 61 -7.18 -6.74 19.71
CA GLN A 61 -8.47 -6.80 19.01
C GLN A 61 -8.72 -5.60 18.07
N HIS A 62 -8.03 -5.53 16.94
CA HIS A 62 -8.22 -4.50 15.93
C HIS A 62 -9.32 -4.92 14.96
N ALA A 63 -10.51 -5.21 15.49
CA ALA A 63 -11.72 -5.22 14.68
C ALA A 63 -12.17 -3.79 14.32
N GLU A 64 -11.62 -2.76 14.98
CA GLU A 64 -12.17 -1.40 14.92
C GLU A 64 -11.82 -0.61 13.65
N ASN A 65 -11.01 -1.14 12.74
CA ASN A 65 -10.75 -0.42 11.49
C ASN A 65 -10.42 -1.30 10.28
N ALA A 66 -11.31 -2.27 9.97
CA ALA A 66 -11.20 -3.11 8.77
C ALA A 66 -10.97 -2.31 7.47
N ALA A 67 -11.54 -1.10 7.37
CA ALA A 67 -11.32 -0.21 6.23
C ALA A 67 -9.88 0.35 6.16
N TYR A 68 -9.24 0.60 7.31
CA TYR A 68 -7.85 1.00 7.36
C TYR A 68 -6.91 -0.14 7.00
N ASP A 69 -7.14 -1.33 7.56
CA ASP A 69 -6.34 -2.51 7.24
C ASP A 69 -6.48 -2.91 5.77
N ALA A 70 -7.69 -2.88 5.21
CA ALA A 70 -7.91 -3.16 3.79
C ALA A 70 -7.18 -2.16 2.87
N ARG A 71 -7.18 -0.87 3.21
CA ARG A 71 -6.42 0.14 2.46
C ARG A 71 -4.92 -0.07 2.59
N ARG A 72 -4.46 -0.48 3.77
CA ARG A 72 -3.04 -0.76 4.02
C ARG A 72 -2.57 -1.96 3.21
N GLU A 73 -3.32 -3.05 3.26
CA GLU A 73 -3.05 -4.26 2.50
C GLU A 73 -3.06 -3.96 1.00
N ALA A 74 -4.09 -3.27 0.49
CA ALA A 74 -4.14 -2.86 -0.91
C ALA A 74 -2.93 -2.01 -1.33
N ALA A 75 -2.48 -1.09 -0.46
CA ALA A 75 -1.30 -0.26 -0.72
C ALA A 75 0.00 -1.09 -0.78
N PHE A 76 0.14 -2.10 0.07
CA PHE A 76 1.29 -3.01 0.04
C PHE A 76 1.25 -3.93 -1.18
N THR A 77 0.10 -4.53 -1.47
CA THR A 77 -0.09 -5.39 -2.64
C THR A 77 0.16 -4.63 -3.96
N ALA A 78 -0.29 -3.38 -4.06
CA ALA A 78 -0.02 -2.53 -5.23
C ALA A 78 1.48 -2.27 -5.47
N LEU A 79 2.29 -2.33 -4.42
CA LEU A 79 3.75 -2.23 -4.49
C LEU A 79 4.46 -3.59 -4.66
N GLY A 80 3.69 -4.68 -4.82
CA GLY A 80 4.21 -6.05 -4.93
C GLY A 80 4.63 -6.65 -3.59
N TRP A 81 4.22 -6.06 -2.46
CA TRP A 81 4.53 -6.59 -1.14
C TRP A 81 3.46 -7.57 -0.67
N ARG A 82 3.91 -8.65 -0.03
CA ARG A 82 3.06 -9.60 0.71
C ARG A 82 3.11 -9.28 2.18
N THR A 83 2.02 -9.55 2.90
CA THR A 83 1.93 -9.31 4.35
C THR A 83 1.61 -10.61 5.07
N LEU A 84 2.37 -10.92 6.12
CA LEU A 84 2.07 -11.98 7.08
C LEU A 84 1.81 -11.33 8.43
N ARG A 85 0.70 -11.69 9.06
CA ARG A 85 0.32 -11.22 10.38
C ARG A 85 0.24 -12.41 11.32
N PHE A 86 0.87 -12.28 12.48
CA PHE A 86 0.88 -13.31 13.52
C PHE A 86 0.27 -12.75 14.79
N TRP A 87 -0.56 -13.55 15.45
CA TRP A 87 -1.12 -13.17 16.74
C TRP A 87 -0.06 -13.28 17.84
N ASN A 88 -0.14 -12.41 18.84
CA ASN A 88 0.81 -12.42 19.96
C ASN A 88 0.88 -13.76 20.69
N ASN A 89 -0.24 -14.47 20.84
CA ASN A 89 -0.26 -15.81 21.43
C ASN A 89 0.51 -16.82 20.57
N GLU A 90 0.37 -16.76 19.24
CA GLU A 90 1.11 -17.62 18.32
C GLU A 90 2.62 -17.38 18.41
N ILE A 91 3.06 -16.12 18.54
CA ILE A 91 4.47 -15.77 18.73
C ILE A 91 5.00 -16.30 20.08
N ASN A 92 4.19 -16.24 21.13
CA ASN A 92 4.59 -16.70 22.47
C ASN A 92 4.63 -18.23 22.57
N GLU A 93 3.65 -18.92 21.98
CA GLU A 93 3.43 -20.36 22.16
C GLU A 93 4.09 -21.21 21.07
N ASN A 94 4.23 -20.67 19.85
CA ASN A 94 4.71 -21.40 18.69
C ASN A 94 5.64 -20.56 17.79
N LEU A 95 6.70 -20.00 18.40
CA LEU A 95 7.68 -19.20 17.66
C LEU A 95 8.30 -19.95 16.48
N ASP A 96 8.59 -21.24 16.64
CA ASP A 96 9.20 -22.05 15.57
C ASP A 96 8.27 -22.23 14.36
N GLY A 97 6.96 -22.40 14.60
CA GLY A 97 5.95 -22.43 13.55
C GLY A 97 5.84 -21.10 12.80
N VAL A 98 5.88 -19.98 13.53
CA VAL A 98 5.92 -18.63 12.95
C VAL A 98 7.15 -18.47 12.06
N LEU A 99 8.33 -18.82 12.55
CA LEU A 99 9.59 -18.74 11.78
C LEU A 99 9.56 -19.63 10.54
N THR A 100 9.00 -20.83 10.65
CA THR A 100 8.85 -21.76 9.52
C THR A 100 7.95 -21.15 8.45
N THR A 101 6.83 -20.54 8.85
CA THR A 101 5.90 -19.86 7.94
C THR A 101 6.57 -18.69 7.23
N ILE A 102 7.30 -17.83 7.96
CA ILE A 102 8.07 -16.73 7.37
C ILE A 102 9.13 -17.29 6.41
N ALA A 103 9.84 -18.34 6.81
CA ALA A 103 10.89 -18.95 5.99
C ALA A 103 10.35 -19.55 4.69
N ASN A 104 9.15 -20.13 4.71
CA ASN A 104 8.48 -20.67 3.52
C ASN A 104 7.97 -19.57 2.59
N ALA A 105 7.64 -18.40 3.15
CA ALA A 105 7.26 -17.24 2.35
C ALA A 105 8.45 -16.55 1.68
N LEU A 106 9.69 -16.78 2.13
CA LEU A 106 10.88 -16.25 1.46
C LEU A 106 11.12 -17.00 0.14
N PRO A 107 11.51 -16.29 -0.95
CA PRO A 107 11.80 -16.93 -2.22
C PRO A 107 12.94 -17.94 -2.04
N SER A 108 12.79 -19.12 -2.64
CA SER A 108 13.95 -20.00 -2.82
C SER A 108 14.92 -19.31 -3.78
N PRO A 109 16.24 -19.50 -3.63
CA PRO A 109 17.22 -18.98 -4.58
C PRO A 109 17.02 -19.48 -6.02
N SER A 110 16.11 -20.44 -6.24
CA SER A 110 15.75 -21.02 -7.53
C SER A 110 14.49 -20.42 -8.19
N GLN A 111 13.76 -19.52 -7.54
CA GLN A 111 12.58 -18.89 -8.14
C GLN A 111 12.73 -17.36 -8.13
N PRO A 112 13.02 -16.73 -9.29
CA PRO A 112 12.73 -15.31 -9.43
C PRO A 112 11.23 -15.12 -9.25
N ALA A 113 10.85 -14.16 -8.40
CA ALA A 113 9.47 -13.77 -8.20
C ALA A 113 8.84 -13.49 -9.58
N ALA A 114 7.88 -14.33 -9.98
CA ALA A 114 7.11 -14.07 -11.19
C ALA A 114 6.43 -12.70 -11.04
N PRO A 115 6.58 -11.76 -12.00
CA PRO A 115 5.78 -10.56 -12.00
C PRO A 115 4.34 -10.96 -12.31
N ALA A 116 3.46 -10.88 -11.32
CA ALA A 116 2.03 -11.01 -11.53
C ALA A 116 1.54 -9.78 -12.31
N GLY A 117 1.39 -9.93 -13.62
CA GLY A 117 0.54 -9.09 -14.47
C GLY A 117 1.26 -8.38 -15.61
N PRO A 118 0.82 -8.54 -16.87
CA PRO A 118 1.23 -7.67 -17.96
C PRO A 118 0.62 -6.28 -17.76
N LEU A 119 1.45 -5.27 -17.56
CA LEU A 119 1.05 -3.87 -17.72
C LEU A 119 0.78 -3.62 -19.22
N PRO A 120 -0.39 -3.09 -19.61
CA PRO A 120 -0.59 -2.64 -20.97
C PRO A 120 0.25 -1.38 -21.20
N LEU A 121 1.33 -1.52 -21.96
CA LEU A 121 2.03 -0.38 -22.55
C LEU A 121 1.14 0.19 -23.66
N PRO A 122 0.89 1.52 -23.73
CA PRO A 122 0.31 2.11 -24.92
C PRO A 122 1.34 2.01 -26.05
N CYS A 123 1.05 1.17 -27.05
CA CYS A 123 1.80 1.15 -28.30
C CYS A 123 1.62 2.52 -28.97
N ARG A 124 2.69 3.32 -28.97
CA ARG A 124 2.74 4.58 -29.70
C ARG A 124 3.15 4.27 -31.14
N GLU A 125 2.19 4.10 -32.04
CA GLU A 125 2.49 4.06 -33.47
C GLU A 125 2.46 5.46 -34.08
N ARG A 126 3.65 5.92 -34.48
CA ARG A 126 3.85 7.09 -35.31
C ARG A 126 3.95 6.61 -36.77
N GLY A 127 2.86 6.78 -37.50
CA GLY A 127 2.83 7.14 -38.92
C GLY A 127 3.14 6.06 -39.96
N GLN A 128 2.18 5.84 -40.86
CA GLN A 128 2.38 5.89 -42.32
C GLN A 128 1.03 5.96 -43.08
N LYS A 129 1.14 6.45 -44.32
CA LYS A 129 0.13 7.08 -45.20
C LYS A 129 -0.92 6.14 -45.86
N ALA A 130 -1.98 6.81 -46.36
CA ALA A 130 -2.90 6.45 -47.46
C ALA A 130 -3.91 5.33 -47.13
N GLU A 131 -5.20 5.41 -47.44
CA GLU A 131 -5.77 5.74 -48.74
C GLU A 131 -7.24 6.19 -48.63
N LYS A 132 -7.49 7.37 -49.21
CA LYS A 132 -8.71 7.87 -49.86
C LYS A 132 -9.75 6.81 -50.29
N THR A 133 -10.97 6.91 -49.75
CA THR A 133 -12.21 6.52 -50.43
C THR A 133 -13.29 7.55 -50.08
N PRO A 134 -13.99 8.16 -51.05
CA PRO A 134 -14.87 9.29 -50.80
C PRO A 134 -16.29 8.84 -50.49
N LEU A 135 -16.95 9.52 -49.55
CA LEU A 135 -18.40 9.49 -49.35
C LEU A 135 -18.91 10.94 -49.16
N PRO A 136 -20.18 11.19 -49.49
CA PRO A 136 -20.55 12.36 -50.28
C PRO A 136 -20.92 13.59 -49.47
N LEU A 137 -20.91 14.69 -50.22
CA LEU A 137 -21.31 16.04 -49.93
C LEU A 137 -22.71 16.13 -49.29
N GLY A 138 -22.81 16.84 -48.16
CA GLY A 138 -24.08 17.21 -47.53
C GLY A 138 -23.87 18.34 -46.51
N GLU A 139 -24.00 19.57 -47.01
CA GLU A 139 -24.72 20.74 -46.45
C GLU A 139 -24.49 21.10 -44.96
N ARG A 140 -23.71 22.14 -44.65
CA ARG A 140 -24.06 23.59 -44.46
C ARG A 140 -24.74 23.92 -43.11
N GLU A 141 -24.43 25.14 -42.63
CA GLU A 141 -24.98 25.87 -41.46
C GLU A 141 -24.31 25.49 -40.11
N GLY A 142 -23.73 26.33 -39.24
CA GLY A 142 -23.58 27.78 -39.05
C GLY A 142 -22.89 28.01 -37.67
N PRO A 143 -22.37 29.21 -37.32
CA PRO A 143 -21.46 29.38 -36.18
C PRO A 143 -22.08 30.06 -34.92
N ALA A 144 -21.36 29.88 -33.80
CA ALA A 144 -21.05 30.91 -32.77
C ALA A 144 -21.76 30.92 -31.40
N ALA A 145 -20.99 31.48 -30.44
CA ALA A 145 -21.29 32.04 -29.11
C ALA A 145 -21.32 31.06 -27.92
N LYS A 146 -20.36 31.11 -26.97
CA LYS A 146 -20.06 32.13 -25.92
C LYS A 146 -21.18 32.31 -24.88
N GLY A 147 -20.82 32.08 -23.61
CA GLY A 147 -21.49 32.70 -22.46
C GLY A 147 -21.37 31.89 -21.16
N PRO A 148 -20.57 32.33 -20.17
CA PRO A 148 -20.55 31.76 -18.82
C PRO A 148 -21.37 32.65 -17.86
N HIS A 149 -22.20 32.05 -17.01
CA HIS A 149 -22.81 32.77 -15.88
C HIS A 149 -22.75 31.96 -14.59
N ARG A 150 -21.88 32.46 -13.69
CA ARG A 150 -21.89 32.28 -12.23
C ARG A 150 -23.25 32.66 -11.64
N SER A 151 -23.60 32.06 -10.51
CA SER A 151 -24.22 32.71 -9.33
C SER A 151 -24.24 31.66 -8.19
N THR A 152 -23.36 31.67 -7.18
CA THR A 152 -23.36 32.47 -5.93
C THR A 152 -24.69 32.51 -5.16
N THR A 153 -24.71 31.83 -4.02
CA THR A 153 -25.44 32.12 -2.75
C THR A 153 -24.85 31.12 -1.73
N SER A 154 -24.01 31.44 -0.73
CA SER A 154 -23.94 32.48 0.31
C SER A 154 -24.89 32.28 1.50
N MET A 155 -24.27 32.17 2.70
CA MET A 155 -24.79 32.33 4.07
C MET A 155 -25.73 31.24 4.62
N GLY A 156 -25.60 30.76 5.86
CA GLY A 156 -24.74 31.11 7.00
C GLY A 156 -25.12 30.22 8.22
N PRO A 157 -24.29 30.14 9.27
CA PRO A 157 -24.49 29.19 10.38
C PRO A 157 -25.35 29.76 11.52
N LYS A 158 -26.12 28.89 12.20
CA LYS A 158 -26.75 29.21 13.49
C LYS A 158 -26.12 28.40 14.62
N ARG A 159 -25.65 29.14 15.61
CA ARG A 159 -25.10 28.77 16.93
C ARG A 159 -26.18 29.00 18.00
N TRP A 160 -26.20 28.15 19.03
CA TRP A 160 -26.64 28.37 20.44
C TRP A 160 -26.10 27.11 21.19
N GLU A 161 -25.19 27.14 22.17
CA GLU A 161 -25.29 27.60 23.59
C GLU A 161 -26.61 27.08 24.22
N GLY A 162 -26.72 26.49 25.41
CA GLY A 162 -25.87 26.27 26.57
C GLY A 162 -26.76 25.71 27.70
N GLU A 163 -26.22 25.69 28.93
CA GLU A 163 -26.89 25.41 30.23
C GLU A 163 -27.14 23.92 30.52
N GLY A 164 -26.72 23.35 31.64
CA GLY A 164 -26.82 23.75 33.05
C GLY A 164 -27.38 22.48 33.73
N THR A 165 -26.82 21.89 34.78
CA THR A 165 -26.44 22.40 36.10
C THR A 165 -25.64 21.29 36.79
#